data_AF-A0A1H7WX95-F1
#
_entry.id   AF-A0A1H7WX95-F1
#
_cell.length_a   1.000
_cell.length_b   1.000
_cell.length_c   1.000
_cell.angle_alpha   90.00
_cell.angle_beta   90.00
_cell.angle_gamma   90.00
#
_symmetry.space_group_name_H-M   'P 1'
#
loop_
_entity.id
_entity.type
_entity.pdbx_description
1 polymer ?
#
loop_
_entity_poly.entity_id
_entity_poly.type
_entity_poly.pdbx_seq_one_letter_code
_entity_poly.pdbx_strand_id
1 'polypeptide(L)'
;MRAKQHGGTKRVESITITEGMEDLVRRLRALPRPEECLHVFTTRDENPYTDDGFASTWQRAMAKALEGKIIPRRFTFHDLRAYYTTQHKAQYGGLPELHADVKTTAKIYDRSRVSTRRGLK
;
A
#
# COMPACT_ATOMS: atom_id res chain seq x y z
N MET A 1 -1.86 -4.41 -11.54
CA MET A 1 -1.71 -2.93 -11.47
C MET A 1 -0.54 -2.48 -12.38
N ARG A 2 -0.56 -1.30 -13.03
CA ARG A 2 0.61 -0.78 -13.81
C ARG A 2 1.47 0.11 -12.90
N ALA A 3 2.77 -0.22 -12.77
CA ALA A 3 3.76 0.60 -12.06
C ALA A 3 3.88 2.03 -12.63
N LYS A 4 4.52 2.95 -11.89
CA LYS A 4 4.85 4.33 -12.31
C LYS A 4 5.49 4.27 -13.71
N GLN A 5 4.74 4.66 -14.74
CA GLN A 5 5.24 4.63 -16.12
C GLN A 5 6.05 5.90 -16.39
N HIS A 6 7.37 5.77 -16.34
CA HIS A 6 8.30 6.87 -16.59
C HIS A 6 8.59 7.09 -18.08
N GLY A 7 7.57 7.02 -18.95
CA GLY A 7 7.75 7.32 -20.37
C GLY A 7 8.94 6.64 -21.05
N GLY A 8 9.28 5.40 -20.66
CA GLY A 8 10.42 4.64 -21.20
C GLY A 8 11.76 4.78 -20.47
N THR A 9 11.91 5.71 -19.51
CA THR A 9 13.14 5.82 -18.70
C THR A 9 13.10 4.86 -17.50
N LYS A 10 14.13 4.04 -17.30
CA LYS A 10 14.27 3.25 -16.06
C LYS A 10 14.66 4.20 -14.93
N ARG A 11 13.78 4.39 -13.95
CA ARG A 11 14.10 5.06 -12.68
C ARG A 11 14.14 4.03 -11.55
N VAL A 12 15.17 4.11 -10.73
CA VAL A 12 15.28 3.36 -9.48
C VAL A 12 14.92 4.32 -8.36
N GLU A 13 13.92 3.96 -7.56
CA GLU A 13 13.51 4.74 -6.39
C GLU A 13 13.96 3.97 -5.15
N SER A 14 14.71 4.64 -4.29
CA SER A 14 15.03 4.13 -2.97
C SER A 14 13.97 4.59 -1.98
N ILE A 15 13.53 3.66 -1.13
CA ILE A 15 12.67 3.98 0.01
C ILE A 15 13.43 3.62 1.29
N THR A 16 13.25 4.42 2.33
CA THR A 16 13.78 4.12 3.65
C THR A 16 12.95 3.01 4.29
N ILE A 17 13.62 1.97 4.78
CA ILE A 17 13.00 0.90 5.56
C ILE A 17 13.04 1.35 7.03
N THR A 18 11.88 1.39 7.67
CA THR A 18 11.78 1.66 9.12
C THR A 18 12.07 0.39 9.91
N GLU A 19 12.42 0.52 11.20
CA GLU A 19 12.67 -0.64 12.08
C GLU A 19 11.54 -1.68 12.05
N GLY A 20 10.28 -1.23 12.02
CA GLY A 20 9.12 -2.14 11.93
C GLY A 20 9.04 -2.90 10.61
N MET A 21 9.49 -2.29 9.51
CA MET A 21 9.56 -2.95 8.20
C MET A 21 10.77 -3.89 8.13
N GLU A 22 11.90 -3.54 8.74
CA GLU A 22 13.05 -4.44 8.88
C GLU A 22 12.68 -5.70 9.67
N ASP A 23 11.99 -5.54 10.81
CA ASP A 23 11.48 -6.66 11.60
C ASP A 23 10.53 -7.55 10.77
N LEU A 24 9.62 -6.94 10.01
CA LEU A 24 8.72 -7.69 9.12
C LEU A 24 9.49 -8.50 8.08
N VAL A 25 10.44 -7.88 7.37
CA VAL A 25 11.27 -8.57 6.37
C VAL A 25 12.05 -9.71 6.99
N ARG A 26 12.63 -9.50 8.19
CA ARG A 26 13.33 -10.54 8.94
C ARG A 26 12.42 -11.73 9.24
N ARG A 27 11.21 -11.49 9.77
CA ARG A 27 10.25 -12.56 10.08
C ARG A 27 9.79 -13.31 8.82
N LEU A 28 9.60 -12.60 7.71
CA LEU A 28 9.20 -13.23 6.43
C LEU A 28 10.30 -14.12 5.86
N ARG A 29 11.56 -13.69 5.92
CA ARG A 29 12.71 -14.48 5.44
C ARG A 29 12.99 -15.73 6.28
N ALA A 30 12.54 -15.74 7.54
CA ALA A 30 12.66 -16.90 8.42
C ALA A 30 11.60 -17.98 8.16
N LEU A 31 10.59 -17.72 7.32
CA LEU A 31 9.60 -18.72 6.94
C LEU A 31 10.20 -19.74 5.96
N PRO A 32 9.77 -21.01 6.01
CA PRO A 32 10.16 -22.02 5.02
C PRO A 32 9.94 -21.51 3.59
N ARG A 33 10.97 -21.64 2.76
CA ARG A 33 10.96 -21.14 1.38
C ARG A 33 11.92 -21.98 0.51
N PRO A 34 11.65 -22.09 -0.80
CA PRO A 34 12.60 -22.69 -1.71
C PRO A 34 13.92 -21.93 -1.69
N GLU A 35 15.02 -22.66 -1.83
CA GLU A 35 16.37 -22.10 -1.91
C GLU A 35 16.49 -21.07 -3.05
N GLU A 36 15.80 -21.31 -4.17
CA GLU A 36 15.80 -20.47 -5.37
C GLU A 36 14.78 -19.31 -5.34
N CYS A 37 14.00 -19.16 -4.26
CA CYS A 37 12.90 -18.19 -4.24
C CYS A 37 13.39 -16.77 -3.92
N LEU A 38 13.49 -15.95 -4.97
CA LEU A 38 13.89 -14.53 -4.89
C LEU A 38 12.78 -13.58 -4.40
N HIS A 39 11.53 -14.06 -4.28
CA HIS A 39 10.40 -13.20 -3.89
C HIS A 39 10.37 -12.99 -2.38
N VAL A 40 10.05 -11.76 -1.94
CA VAL A 40 9.92 -11.44 -0.50
C VAL A 40 8.66 -12.10 0.10
N PHE A 41 7.57 -12.13 -0.66
CA PHE A 41 6.31 -12.77 -0.27
C PHE A 41 6.09 -14.03 -1.11
N THR A 42 5.89 -15.16 -0.44
CA THR A 42 5.61 -16.46 -1.05
C THR A 42 4.25 -16.98 -0.60
N THR A 43 3.60 -17.78 -1.43
CA THR A 43 2.44 -18.57 -1.01
C THR A 43 2.89 -19.76 -0.17
N ARG A 44 1.92 -20.48 0.42
CA ARG A 44 2.21 -21.73 1.15
C ARG A 44 2.82 -22.79 0.24
N ASP A 45 2.42 -22.80 -1.02
CA ASP A 45 2.93 -23.71 -2.05
C ASP A 45 4.18 -23.13 -2.71
N GLU A 46 4.90 -22.27 -2.00
CA GLU A 46 6.22 -21.75 -2.37
C GLU A 46 6.29 -20.91 -3.65
N ASN A 47 5.13 -20.58 -4.22
CA ASN A 47 5.01 -19.79 -5.43
C ASN A 47 5.09 -18.29 -5.13
N PRO A 48 5.46 -17.47 -6.14
CA PRO A 48 5.37 -16.02 -6.02
C PRO A 48 3.95 -15.58 -5.70
N TYR A 49 3.82 -14.60 -4.81
CA TYR A 49 2.54 -14.01 -4.48
C TYR A 49 1.96 -13.25 -5.69
N THR A 50 0.67 -13.42 -5.98
CA THR A 50 -0.01 -12.77 -7.12
C THR A 50 -0.94 -11.65 -6.66
N ASP A 51 -1.22 -10.69 -7.56
CA ASP A 51 -2.20 -9.62 -7.33
C ASP A 51 -3.57 -10.18 -6.92
N ASP A 52 -4.05 -11.22 -7.62
CA ASP A 52 -5.35 -11.85 -7.35
C ASP A 52 -5.37 -12.64 -6.04
N GLY A 53 -4.26 -13.32 -5.73
CA GLY A 53 -4.08 -14.03 -4.47
C GLY A 53 -4.08 -13.08 -3.27
N PHE A 54 -3.45 -11.91 -3.42
CA PHE A 54 -3.51 -10.83 -2.45
C PHE A 54 -4.92 -10.31 -2.26
N ALA A 55 -5.61 -9.96 -3.36
CA ALA A 55 -6.96 -9.41 -3.30
C ALA A 55 -7.92 -10.35 -2.57
N SER A 56 -7.85 -11.66 -2.88
CA SER A 56 -8.67 -12.68 -2.23
C SER A 56 -8.35 -12.80 -0.74
N THR A 57 -7.07 -12.79 -0.37
CA THR A 57 -6.63 -12.85 1.04
C THR A 57 -7.07 -11.62 1.83
N TRP A 58 -6.98 -10.43 1.21
CA TRP A 58 -7.49 -9.19 1.77
C TRP A 58 -8.99 -9.28 2.05
N GLN A 59 -9.80 -9.75 1.09
CA GLN A 59 -11.25 -9.86 1.29
C GLN A 59 -11.61 -10.77 2.47
N ARG A 60 -10.89 -11.90 2.64
CA ARG A 60 -11.06 -12.80 3.78
C ARG A 60 -10.67 -12.15 5.11
N ALA A 61 -9.55 -11.44 5.15
CA ALA A 61 -9.11 -10.74 6.36
C ALA A 61 -10.13 -9.67 6.79
N MET A 62 -10.65 -8.90 5.84
CA MET A 62 -11.67 -7.88 6.08
C MET A 62 -12.99 -8.48 6.58
N ALA A 63 -13.40 -9.65 6.07
CA ALA A 63 -14.59 -10.35 6.57
C ALA A 63 -14.42 -10.77 8.04
N LYS A 64 -13.28 -11.39 8.38
CA LYS A 64 -12.97 -11.78 9.77
C LYS A 64 -12.89 -10.58 10.71
N ALA A 65 -12.31 -9.47 10.26
CA ALA A 65 -12.20 -8.26 11.08
C ALA A 65 -13.56 -7.60 11.36
N LEU A 66 -14.49 -7.64 10.40
CA LEU A 66 -15.86 -7.17 10.59
C LEU A 66 -16.64 -8.07 11.55
N GLU A 67 -16.56 -9.38 11.35
CA GLU A 67 -17.21 -10.38 12.20
C GLU A 67 -16.75 -10.25 13.65
N GLY A 68 -15.44 -10.10 13.85
CA GLY A 68 -14.83 -9.84 15.16
C GLY A 68 -15.02 -8.40 15.68
N LYS A 69 -15.74 -7.53 14.96
CA LYS A 69 -15.95 -6.10 15.30
C LYS A 69 -14.66 -5.31 15.57
N ILE A 70 -13.52 -5.75 15.04
CA ILE A 70 -12.22 -5.07 15.14
C ILE A 70 -12.24 -3.77 14.33
N ILE A 71 -12.99 -3.78 13.23
CA ILE A 71 -13.20 -2.61 12.39
C ILE A 71 -14.70 -2.34 12.25
N PRO A 72 -15.11 -1.07 12.18
CA PRO A 72 -16.52 -0.72 12.03
C PRO A 72 -17.03 -0.86 10.60
N ARG A 73 -16.14 -0.87 9.59
CA ARG A 73 -16.50 -0.93 8.17
C ARG A 73 -15.36 -1.46 7.31
N ARG A 74 -15.69 -1.88 6.08
CA ARG A 74 -14.66 -2.25 5.09
C ARG A 74 -13.88 -1.03 4.60
N PHE A 75 -12.64 -1.31 4.22
CA PHE A 75 -11.78 -0.45 3.43
C PHE A 75 -10.96 -1.32 2.47
N THR A 76 -10.43 -0.69 1.44
CA THR A 76 -9.63 -1.32 0.40
C THR A 76 -8.15 -1.23 0.74
N PHE A 77 -7.32 -2.08 0.14
CA PHE A 77 -5.87 -1.93 0.24
C PHE A 77 -5.39 -0.55 -0.23
N HIS A 78 -6.06 0.06 -1.21
CA HIS A 78 -5.75 1.41 -1.70
C HIS A 78 -5.94 2.49 -0.62
N ASP A 79 -6.83 2.25 0.35
CA ASP A 79 -7.03 3.17 1.46
C ASP A 79 -5.83 3.20 2.41
N LEU A 80 -5.03 2.13 2.49
CA LEU A 80 -3.76 2.15 3.24
C LEU A 80 -2.75 3.12 2.59
N ARG A 81 -2.65 3.12 1.26
CA ARG A 81 -1.79 4.06 0.52
C ARG A 81 -2.29 5.50 0.67
N ALA A 82 -3.62 5.70 0.70
CA ALA A 82 -4.23 7.00 0.97
C ALA A 82 -3.92 7.49 2.39
N TYR A 83 -4.02 6.59 3.37
CA TYR A 83 -3.67 6.87 4.76
C TYR A 83 -2.21 7.29 4.88
N TYR A 84 -1.27 6.52 4.32
CA TYR A 84 0.16 6.88 4.33
C TYR A 84 0.41 8.25 3.70
N THR A 85 -0.20 8.53 2.56
CA THR A 85 -0.08 9.84 1.88
C THR A 85 -0.52 10.98 2.78
N THR A 86 -1.65 10.79 3.47
CA THR A 86 -2.21 11.79 4.39
C THR A 86 -1.30 12.00 5.62
N GLN A 87 -0.81 10.91 6.21
CA GLN A 87 0.11 10.96 7.36
C GLN A 87 1.45 11.62 7.00
N HIS A 88 2.04 11.25 5.87
CA HIS A 88 3.29 11.84 5.39
C HIS A 88 3.15 13.36 5.17
N LYS A 89 2.04 13.80 4.57
CA LYS A 89 1.76 15.24 4.39
C LYS A 89 1.63 15.97 5.73
N ALA A 90 0.96 15.36 6.70
CA ALA A 90 0.82 15.93 8.03
C ALA A 90 2.17 16.05 8.76
N GLN A 91 3.04 15.04 8.61
CA GLN A 91 4.33 14.98 9.30
C GLN A 91 5.42 15.84 8.64
N TYR A 92 5.48 15.85 7.31
CA TYR A 92 6.59 16.45 6.55
C TYR A 92 6.17 17.67 5.72
N GLY A 93 4.92 18.12 5.81
CA GLY A 93 4.40 19.30 5.12
C GLY A 93 4.18 19.14 3.61
N GLY A 94 4.47 17.97 3.03
CA GLY A 94 4.39 17.70 1.59
C GLY A 94 3.89 16.30 1.24
N LEU A 95 3.33 16.15 0.04
CA LEU A 95 2.91 14.83 -0.47
C LEU A 95 4.14 13.96 -0.76
N PRO A 96 4.11 12.66 -0.43
CA PRO A 96 5.17 11.74 -0.82
C PRO A 96 5.20 11.55 -2.34
N GLU A 97 6.38 11.28 -2.90
CA GLU A 97 6.58 11.11 -4.35
C GLU A 97 6.10 9.73 -4.87
N LEU A 98 4.82 9.42 -4.69
CA LEU A 98 4.26 8.08 -4.93
C LEU A 98 3.90 7.78 -6.40
N HIS A 99 3.75 8.81 -7.25
CA HIS A 99 3.34 8.66 -8.66
C HIS A 99 4.15 9.59 -9.57
N ALA A 100 4.19 9.29 -10.87
CA ALA A 100 4.89 10.10 -11.87
C ALA A 100 4.27 11.50 -11.98
N ASP A 101 2.98 11.59 -11.67
CA ASP A 101 2.23 12.81 -11.59
C ASP A 101 1.72 13.03 -10.17
N VAL A 102 2.23 14.09 -9.54
CA VAL A 102 1.85 14.55 -8.19
C VAL A 102 0.36 14.88 -8.11
N LYS A 103 -0.27 15.31 -9.22
CA LYS A 103 -1.72 15.60 -9.26
C LYS A 103 -2.55 14.33 -9.10
N THR A 104 -2.06 13.19 -9.58
CA THR A 104 -2.71 11.89 -9.40
C THR A 104 -2.62 11.43 -7.93
N THR A 105 -1.48 11.63 -7.28
CA THR A 105 -1.32 11.38 -5.83
C THR A 105 -2.28 12.26 -5.02
N ALA A 106 -2.31 13.56 -5.30
CA ALA A 106 -3.17 14.52 -4.62
C ALA A 106 -4.67 14.27 -4.86
N LYS A 107 -5.07 13.83 -6.06
CA LYS A 107 -6.48 13.58 -6.39
C LYS A 107 -7.01 12.28 -5.78
N ILE A 108 -6.20 11.22 -5.77
CA ILE A 108 -6.65 9.86 -5.43
C ILE A 108 -6.40 9.53 -3.95
N TYR A 109 -5.29 10.01 -3.37
CA TYR A 109 -4.80 9.54 -2.08
C TYR A 109 -4.79 10.60 -0.98
N ASP A 110 -4.85 11.89 -1.30
CA ASP A 110 -5.04 12.94 -0.29
C ASP A 110 -6.51 13.01 0.13
N ARG A 111 -6.82 12.33 1.24
CA ARG A 111 -8.16 12.35 1.86
C ARG A 111 -8.34 13.53 2.83
N SER A 112 -7.31 14.36 3.03
CA SER A 112 -7.37 15.57 3.88
C SER A 112 -8.03 16.75 3.16
N ARG A 113 -8.29 16.63 1.86
CA ARG A 113 -8.80 17.73 1.04
C ARG A 113 -10.29 17.96 1.28
N VAL A 114 -10.61 18.97 2.07
CA VAL A 114 -11.97 19.50 2.20
C VAL A 114 -12.27 20.40 1.00
N SER A 115 -13.15 19.98 0.09
CA SER A 115 -13.63 20.84 -0.99
C SER A 115 -14.93 21.52 -0.58
N THR A 116 -14.90 22.81 -0.27
CA THR A 116 -16.10 23.63 -0.11
C THR A 116 -16.63 24.05 -1.48
N ARG A 117 -17.89 23.70 -1.78
CA ARG A 117 -18.58 24.19 -2.98
C ARG A 117 -19.08 25.61 -2.71
N ARG A 118 -18.67 26.56 -3.54
CA ARG A 118 -18.98 27.99 -3.40
C ARG A 118 -20.44 28.36 -3.78
N GLY A 119 -21.39 27.43 -3.63
CA GLY A 119 -22.77 27.58 -4.10
C GLY A 119 -23.87 27.09 -3.14
N LEU A 120 -23.53 26.75 -1.90
CA LEU A 120 -24.49 26.49 -0.84
C LEU A 120 -24.13 27.43 0.32
N LYS A 121 -24.72 28.62 0.31
CA LYS A 121 -24.89 29.46 1.50
C LYS A 121 -26.27 29.19 2.06
#